data_AF-A0A6N8DVC0-F1
#
_entry.id   AF-A0A6N8DVC0-F1
#
_cell.length_a   1.000
_cell.length_b   1.000
_cell.length_c   1.000
_cell.angle_alpha   90.00
_cell.angle_beta   90.00
_cell.angle_gamma   90.00
#
_symmetry.space_group_name_H-M   'P 1'
#
loop_
_entity.id
_entity.type
_entity.pdbx_description
1 polymer ?
#
loop_
_entity_poly.entity_id
_entity_poly.type
_entity_poly.pdbx_seq_one_letter_code
_entity_poly.pdbx_strand_id
1 'polypeptide(L)'
;MNEIDELAGILAERSTTFSKDRGADARELATAQRDRWAGVLTNLARHVSWPRCDIPAVRQALETLAKTVTSGSEFCDVTQDNSEYVVTSSLSILSPQKYKFITDFMLNNPLDTLGGIIAENGPAFVQMEISQKTNYDEIKILFEPIASFFATIHAVRMSQARERQMLQKTLSETLSRAELSQAAINAAIDDAANELLKAQELIKVSEKNIDEFIETSTQKVIAIKALAHESSSLESAANIWKSKVIKHYFVFILGIIALSVLSVGFAWAVLWNIDAIISHLPKKTDGDIPYGALAIMIIPLLACLWVLRIAGLWITNAQTLAEDSEQRRAMLDTYFALVADENAKMEQSDRILILNAIFRPLPGHQTEDVAPPSLLDLASDAMGGKRKT
;
A
#
# COMPACT_ATOMS: atom_id res chain seq x y z
N MET A 1 -23.70 4.01 -57.61
CA MET A 1 -24.25 5.25 -58.18
C MET A 1 -24.03 5.27 -59.69
N ASN A 2 -22.78 5.15 -60.17
CA ASN A 2 -22.44 5.19 -61.61
C ASN A 2 -23.23 4.22 -62.54
N GLU A 3 -23.52 2.99 -62.13
CA GLU A 3 -24.25 2.03 -63.00
C GLU A 3 -25.75 2.36 -63.19
N ILE A 4 -26.38 3.05 -62.24
CA ILE A 4 -27.80 3.44 -62.33
C ILE A 4 -27.94 4.67 -63.24
N ASP A 5 -26.97 5.59 -63.15
CA ASP A 5 -26.88 6.75 -64.05
C ASP A 5 -26.59 6.31 -65.49
N GLU A 6 -25.83 5.24 -65.69
CA GLU A 6 -25.56 4.62 -66.99
C GLU A 6 -26.82 3.98 -67.62
N LEU A 7 -27.61 3.24 -66.84
CA LEU A 7 -28.89 2.68 -67.29
C LEU A 7 -29.94 3.77 -67.61
N ALA A 8 -29.97 4.84 -66.82
CA ALA A 8 -30.81 6.01 -67.10
C ALA A 8 -30.37 6.72 -68.38
N GLY A 9 -29.06 6.79 -68.65
CA GLY A 9 -28.48 7.31 -69.88
C GLY A 9 -28.86 6.48 -71.11
N ILE A 10 -28.74 5.15 -71.04
CA ILE A 10 -29.08 4.23 -72.15
C ILE A 10 -30.58 4.30 -72.51
N LEU A 11 -31.45 4.43 -71.51
CA LEU A 11 -32.90 4.59 -71.73
C LEU A 11 -33.26 5.97 -72.29
N ALA A 12 -32.50 7.02 -71.95
CA ALA A 12 -32.68 8.36 -72.50
C ALA A 12 -32.19 8.47 -73.96
N GLU A 13 -31.15 7.71 -74.35
CA GLU A 13 -30.53 7.76 -75.68
C GLU A 13 -31.29 6.90 -76.73
N ARG A 14 -31.90 5.78 -76.33
CA ARG A 14 -32.61 4.87 -77.26
C ARG A 14 -34.00 5.31 -77.70
N SER A 15 -34.55 6.42 -77.20
CA SER A 15 -35.95 6.81 -77.47
C SER A 15 -36.13 7.94 -78.50
N THR A 16 -35.14 8.29 -79.33
CA THR A 16 -35.24 9.49 -80.19
C THR A 16 -34.84 9.27 -81.64
N THR A 17 -35.78 8.77 -82.44
CA THR A 17 -35.94 9.19 -83.84
C THR A 17 -37.43 9.40 -84.12
N PHE A 18 -37.92 10.61 -83.87
CA PHE A 18 -39.25 11.01 -84.31
C PHE A 18 -39.16 11.64 -85.70
N SER A 19 -40.06 11.23 -86.61
CA SER A 19 -40.18 11.85 -87.93
C SER A 19 -40.42 13.36 -87.80
N LYS A 20 -39.77 14.15 -88.67
CA LYS A 20 -39.84 15.62 -88.71
C LYS A 20 -41.24 16.17 -89.07
N ASP A 21 -42.20 15.31 -89.38
CA ASP A 21 -43.52 15.71 -89.90
C ASP A 21 -44.65 15.69 -88.85
N ARG A 22 -44.39 15.33 -87.58
CA ARG A 22 -45.43 15.39 -86.53
C ARG A 22 -45.75 16.84 -86.12
N GLY A 23 -47.04 17.17 -85.96
CA GLY A 23 -47.49 18.47 -85.44
C GLY A 23 -46.89 18.84 -84.08
N ALA A 24 -46.74 20.14 -83.81
CA ALA A 24 -46.05 20.67 -82.62
C ALA A 24 -46.60 20.10 -81.29
N ASP A 25 -47.91 19.95 -81.19
CA ASP A 25 -48.60 19.47 -79.98
C ASP A 25 -48.27 18.00 -79.65
N ALA A 26 -48.08 17.15 -80.67
CA ALA A 26 -47.70 15.76 -80.47
C ALA A 26 -46.25 15.61 -80.00
N ARG A 27 -45.37 16.54 -80.37
CA ARG A 27 -43.99 16.57 -79.87
C ARG A 27 -43.96 17.04 -78.43
N GLU A 28 -44.74 18.07 -78.08
CA GLU A 28 -44.84 18.56 -76.70
C GLU A 28 -45.38 17.47 -75.75
N LEU A 29 -46.42 16.74 -76.15
CA LEU A 29 -46.99 15.65 -75.35
C LEU A 29 -46.02 14.48 -75.16
N ALA A 30 -45.28 14.10 -76.20
CA ALA A 30 -44.27 13.03 -76.12
C ALA A 30 -43.09 13.44 -75.21
N THR A 31 -42.66 14.70 -75.29
CA THR A 31 -41.58 15.22 -74.44
C THR A 31 -42.03 15.29 -72.98
N ALA A 32 -43.28 15.73 -72.74
CA ALA A 32 -43.87 15.74 -71.40
C ALA A 32 -44.04 14.33 -70.81
N GLN A 33 -44.38 13.32 -71.63
CA GLN A 33 -44.41 11.92 -71.17
C GLN A 33 -43.01 11.40 -70.85
N ARG A 34 -41.99 11.73 -71.65
CA ARG A 34 -40.59 11.35 -71.39
C ARG A 34 -40.11 11.86 -70.04
N ASP A 35 -40.27 13.16 -69.79
CA ASP A 35 -39.78 13.78 -68.56
C ASP A 35 -40.51 13.25 -67.32
N ARG A 36 -41.78 12.85 -67.48
CA ARG A 36 -42.56 12.20 -66.42
C ARG A 36 -42.10 10.76 -66.13
N TRP A 37 -41.80 9.95 -67.15
CA TRP A 37 -41.24 8.61 -66.95
C TRP A 37 -39.83 8.63 -66.37
N ALA A 38 -39.01 9.61 -66.78
CA ALA A 38 -37.71 9.85 -66.16
C ALA A 38 -37.86 10.18 -64.66
N GLY A 39 -38.87 10.98 -64.28
CA GLY A 39 -39.19 11.26 -62.87
C GLY A 39 -39.60 10.03 -62.06
N VAL A 40 -40.41 9.13 -62.64
CA VAL A 40 -40.82 7.87 -62.00
C VAL A 40 -39.62 6.96 -61.77
N LEU A 41 -38.78 6.75 -62.79
CA LEU A 41 -37.60 5.90 -62.70
C LEU A 41 -36.57 6.46 -61.70
N THR A 42 -36.39 7.78 -61.67
CA THR A 42 -35.49 8.44 -60.71
C THR A 42 -35.97 8.29 -59.26
N ASN A 43 -37.28 8.43 -59.02
CA ASN A 43 -37.85 8.21 -57.69
C ASN A 43 -37.77 6.74 -57.26
N LEU A 44 -37.96 5.80 -58.19
CA LEU A 44 -37.78 4.37 -57.93
C LEU A 44 -36.32 4.08 -57.57
N ALA A 45 -35.36 4.52 -58.38
CA ALA A 45 -33.93 4.37 -58.10
C ALA A 45 -33.51 4.94 -56.73
N ARG A 46 -34.12 6.06 -56.31
CA ARG A 46 -33.87 6.68 -55.00
C ARG A 46 -34.46 5.89 -53.81
N HIS A 47 -35.47 5.05 -54.04
CA HIS A 47 -36.01 4.13 -53.01
C HIS A 47 -35.26 2.79 -52.97
N VAL A 48 -34.67 2.37 -54.09
CA VAL A 48 -33.85 1.15 -54.17
C VAL A 48 -32.50 1.31 -53.45
N SER A 49 -32.00 2.54 -53.27
CA SER A 49 -30.75 2.81 -52.55
C SER A 49 -30.83 2.66 -51.02
N TRP A 50 -31.95 2.17 -50.48
CA TRP A 50 -32.05 1.82 -49.05
C TRP A 50 -31.22 0.57 -48.76
N PRO A 51 -30.42 0.54 -47.67
CA PRO A 51 -29.36 -0.45 -47.43
C PRO A 51 -29.84 -1.90 -47.17
N ARG A 52 -31.13 -2.22 -47.41
CA ARG A 52 -31.72 -3.54 -47.19
C ARG A 52 -32.56 -4.05 -48.37
N CYS A 53 -32.50 -3.39 -49.54
CA CYS A 53 -33.13 -3.93 -50.74
C CYS A 53 -32.22 -5.01 -51.36
N ASP A 54 -32.82 -6.16 -51.69
CA ASP A 54 -32.14 -7.24 -52.42
C ASP A 54 -31.92 -6.78 -53.87
N ILE A 55 -30.75 -6.18 -54.12
CA ILE A 55 -30.39 -5.49 -55.37
C ILE A 55 -30.65 -6.35 -56.63
N PRO A 56 -30.35 -7.67 -56.64
CA PRO A 56 -30.67 -8.55 -57.77
C PRO A 56 -32.18 -8.65 -58.09
N ALA A 57 -33.04 -8.79 -57.07
CA ALA A 57 -34.49 -8.94 -57.27
C ALA A 57 -35.12 -7.67 -57.84
N VAL A 58 -34.65 -6.50 -57.36
CA VAL A 58 -35.09 -5.20 -57.86
C VAL A 58 -34.58 -4.94 -59.27
N ARG A 59 -33.35 -5.34 -59.58
CA ARG A 59 -32.79 -5.28 -60.94
C ARG A 59 -33.63 -6.12 -61.91
N GLN A 60 -33.97 -7.35 -61.54
CA GLN A 60 -34.78 -8.23 -62.38
C GLN A 60 -36.20 -7.68 -62.60
N ALA A 61 -36.81 -7.09 -61.58
CA ALA A 61 -38.11 -6.43 -61.70
C ALA A 61 -38.04 -5.20 -62.64
N LEU A 62 -37.02 -4.36 -62.50
CA LEU A 62 -36.80 -3.19 -63.36
C LEU A 62 -36.51 -3.59 -64.82
N GLU A 63 -35.70 -4.63 -65.05
CA GLU A 63 -35.42 -5.16 -66.39
C GLU A 63 -36.66 -5.76 -67.05
N THR A 64 -37.51 -6.43 -66.27
CA THR A 64 -38.78 -6.97 -66.77
C THR A 64 -39.73 -5.84 -67.14
N LEU A 65 -39.85 -4.82 -66.29
CA LEU A 65 -40.70 -3.65 -66.55
C LEU A 65 -40.21 -2.84 -67.74
N ALA A 66 -38.89 -2.66 -67.88
CA ALA A 66 -38.27 -2.03 -69.04
C ALA A 66 -38.52 -2.83 -70.33
N LYS A 67 -38.43 -4.17 -70.27
CA LYS A 67 -38.76 -5.04 -71.41
C LYS A 67 -40.24 -4.93 -71.79
N THR A 68 -41.17 -4.95 -70.84
CA THR A 68 -42.62 -4.83 -71.13
C THR A 68 -43.01 -3.46 -71.69
N VAL A 69 -42.35 -2.38 -71.24
CA VAL A 69 -42.59 -1.03 -71.77
C VAL A 69 -41.98 -0.85 -73.16
N THR A 70 -40.85 -1.49 -73.45
CA THR A 70 -40.19 -1.40 -74.76
C THR A 70 -40.72 -2.40 -75.79
N SER A 71 -41.28 -3.54 -75.37
CA SER A 71 -41.93 -4.52 -76.24
C SER A 71 -43.35 -4.11 -76.68
N GLY A 72 -43.88 -2.99 -76.19
CA GLY A 72 -45.11 -2.37 -76.70
C GLY A 72 -44.99 -1.81 -78.12
N SER A 73 -43.86 -2.00 -78.80
CA SER A 73 -43.59 -1.55 -80.17
C SER A 73 -44.23 -2.43 -81.27
N GLU A 74 -44.89 -3.53 -80.92
CA GLU A 74 -45.63 -4.38 -81.87
C GLU A 74 -47.08 -3.87 -82.17
N PHE A 75 -47.51 -2.73 -81.60
CA PHE A 75 -48.89 -2.21 -81.73
C PHE A 75 -49.02 -0.93 -82.59
N CYS A 76 -48.08 -0.66 -83.48
CA CYS A 76 -48.18 0.42 -84.47
C CYS A 76 -48.49 -0.15 -85.85
N ASP A 77 -49.76 -0.10 -86.25
CA ASP A 77 -50.13 -0.36 -87.65
C ASP A 77 -49.92 0.91 -88.47
N VAL A 78 -49.12 0.79 -89.53
CA VAL A 78 -48.85 1.86 -90.48
C VAL A 78 -49.74 1.62 -91.71
N THR A 79 -50.91 2.24 -91.74
CA THR A 79 -51.79 2.20 -92.91
C THR A 79 -51.48 3.37 -93.84
N GLN A 80 -51.22 3.06 -95.12
CA GLN A 80 -50.93 4.03 -96.17
C GLN A 80 -52.24 4.51 -96.80
N ASP A 81 -52.51 5.82 -96.71
CA ASP A 81 -53.59 6.46 -97.46
C ASP A 81 -52.97 7.50 -98.41
N ASN A 82 -53.08 7.24 -99.72
CA ASN A 82 -52.77 8.15 -100.84
C ASN A 82 -51.57 9.11 -100.65
N SER A 83 -50.37 8.54 -100.47
CA SER A 83 -49.05 9.21 -100.40
C SER A 83 -48.66 9.94 -99.11
N GLU A 84 -49.41 9.76 -98.03
CA GLU A 84 -48.95 10.07 -96.66
C GLU A 84 -48.94 8.81 -95.76
N TYR A 85 -47.92 8.69 -94.91
CA TYR A 85 -47.84 7.65 -93.89
C TYR A 85 -48.45 8.17 -92.59
N VAL A 86 -49.61 7.64 -92.18
CA VAL A 86 -50.22 7.95 -90.88
C VAL A 86 -49.93 6.80 -89.92
N VAL A 87 -49.17 7.07 -88.86
CA VAL A 87 -48.94 6.12 -87.77
C VAL A 87 -50.04 6.31 -86.74
N THR A 88 -50.95 5.34 -86.58
CA THR A 88 -51.93 5.35 -85.48
C THR A 88 -51.47 4.40 -84.38
N SER A 89 -51.37 4.88 -83.15
CA SER A 89 -51.11 4.03 -81.97
C SER A 89 -52.41 3.79 -81.23
N SER A 90 -52.77 2.54 -80.97
CA SER A 90 -53.99 2.15 -80.23
C SER A 90 -53.90 2.35 -78.70
N LEU A 91 -52.83 2.98 -78.20
CA LEU A 91 -52.75 3.38 -76.80
C LEU A 91 -53.73 4.51 -76.52
N SER A 92 -54.88 4.17 -75.93
CA SER A 92 -55.83 5.13 -75.39
C SER A 92 -55.10 6.05 -74.40
N ILE A 93 -55.07 7.35 -74.71
CA ILE A 93 -54.53 8.39 -73.85
C ILE A 93 -55.33 8.32 -72.54
N LEU A 94 -54.70 7.84 -71.46
CA LEU A 94 -55.29 7.86 -70.13
C LEU A 94 -55.64 9.30 -69.78
N SER A 95 -56.91 9.55 -69.47
CA SER A 95 -57.37 10.89 -69.13
C SER A 95 -56.60 11.43 -67.91
N PRO A 96 -56.35 12.75 -67.84
CA PRO A 96 -55.52 13.36 -66.78
C PRO A 96 -55.96 13.00 -65.35
N GLN A 97 -57.24 12.70 -65.14
CA GLN A 97 -57.81 12.31 -63.85
C GLN A 97 -57.44 10.88 -63.43
N LYS A 98 -57.42 9.91 -64.36
CA LYS A 98 -57.00 8.54 -64.05
C LYS A 98 -55.50 8.46 -63.78
N TYR A 99 -54.70 9.30 -64.45
CA TYR A 99 -53.27 9.36 -64.22
C TYR A 99 -52.92 10.00 -62.86
N LYS A 100 -53.60 11.10 -62.49
CA LYS A 100 -53.43 11.73 -61.16
C LYS A 100 -53.75 10.75 -60.03
N PHE A 101 -54.81 9.95 -60.19
CA PHE A 101 -55.16 8.89 -59.25
C PHE A 101 -54.05 7.84 -59.10
N ILE A 102 -53.47 7.34 -60.21
CA ILE A 102 -52.39 6.35 -60.17
C ILE A 102 -51.09 6.92 -59.57
N THR A 103 -50.77 8.18 -59.83
CA THR A 103 -49.59 8.83 -59.22
C THR A 103 -49.79 9.13 -57.73
N ASP A 104 -50.96 9.62 -57.31
CA ASP A 104 -51.28 9.85 -55.89
C ASP A 104 -51.39 8.52 -55.11
N PHE A 105 -51.80 7.44 -55.80
CA PHE A 105 -51.85 6.05 -55.32
C PHE A 105 -50.45 5.43 -55.13
N MET A 106 -49.50 5.70 -56.02
CA MET A 106 -48.13 5.17 -55.94
C MET A 106 -47.25 5.91 -54.92
N LEU A 107 -47.51 7.20 -54.68
CA LEU A 107 -46.62 8.07 -53.89
C LEU A 107 -46.85 8.01 -52.37
N ASN A 108 -48.02 7.58 -51.88
CA ASN A 108 -48.38 7.78 -50.47
C ASN A 108 -48.32 6.54 -49.55
N ASN A 109 -48.25 5.31 -50.08
CA ASN A 109 -47.75 4.09 -49.42
C ASN A 109 -48.14 2.85 -50.26
N PRO A 110 -47.26 2.30 -51.10
CA PRO A 110 -47.66 1.33 -52.12
C PRO A 110 -47.99 -0.07 -51.57
N LEU A 111 -47.54 -0.45 -50.36
CA LEU A 111 -47.69 -1.84 -49.87
C LEU A 111 -48.80 -2.02 -48.82
N ASP A 112 -49.03 -1.06 -47.93
CA ASP A 112 -50.09 -1.19 -46.90
C ASP A 112 -51.48 -0.85 -47.46
N THR A 113 -51.56 0.07 -48.43
CA THR A 113 -52.82 0.47 -49.07
C THR A 113 -53.31 -0.57 -50.08
N LEU A 114 -52.41 -1.28 -50.78
CA LEU A 114 -52.76 -2.40 -51.66
C LEU A 114 -53.28 -3.61 -50.87
N GLY A 115 -52.70 -3.87 -49.68
CA GLY A 115 -53.23 -4.86 -48.74
C GLY A 115 -54.62 -4.49 -48.21
N GLY A 116 -54.83 -3.20 -47.86
CA GLY A 116 -56.13 -2.68 -47.43
C GLY A 116 -57.20 -2.75 -48.52
N ILE A 117 -56.88 -2.36 -49.76
CA ILE A 117 -57.84 -2.39 -50.88
C ILE A 117 -58.23 -3.81 -51.28
N ILE A 118 -57.34 -4.79 -51.20
CA ILE A 118 -57.69 -6.20 -51.48
C ILE A 118 -58.50 -6.81 -50.34
N ALA A 119 -58.22 -6.46 -49.07
CA ALA A 119 -59.00 -6.91 -47.92
C ALA A 119 -60.40 -6.26 -47.86
N GLU A 120 -60.52 -5.01 -48.28
CA GLU A 120 -61.75 -4.20 -48.14
C GLU A 120 -62.60 -4.15 -49.43
N ASN A 121 -61.98 -4.28 -50.62
CA ASN A 121 -62.67 -4.26 -51.93
C ASN A 121 -62.50 -5.55 -52.77
N GLY A 122 -61.79 -6.56 -52.26
CA GLY A 122 -61.62 -7.86 -52.94
C GLY A 122 -62.93 -8.53 -53.40
N PRO A 123 -64.05 -8.46 -52.65
CA PRO A 123 -65.32 -9.02 -53.12
C PRO A 123 -66.01 -8.16 -54.20
N ALA A 124 -65.74 -6.85 -54.25
CA ALA A 124 -66.43 -5.92 -55.14
C ALA A 124 -65.81 -5.89 -56.56
N PHE A 125 -64.49 -6.12 -56.69
CA PHE A 125 -63.83 -6.14 -57.99
C PHE A 125 -64.10 -7.44 -58.79
N VAL A 126 -64.47 -8.53 -58.11
CA VAL A 126 -64.86 -9.79 -58.76
C VAL A 126 -66.31 -9.76 -59.30
N GLN A 127 -67.13 -8.81 -58.84
CA GLN A 127 -68.53 -8.72 -59.28
C GLN A 127 -68.78 -7.83 -60.50
N MET A 128 -67.79 -7.07 -60.98
CA MET A 128 -68.04 -6.10 -62.07
C MET A 128 -67.67 -6.56 -63.48
N GLU A 129 -67.28 -7.82 -63.69
CA GLU A 129 -67.08 -8.36 -65.05
C GLU A 129 -67.33 -9.87 -65.14
N ILE A 130 -68.57 -10.30 -64.87
CA ILE A 130 -69.09 -11.63 -65.31
C ILE A 130 -70.14 -11.42 -66.39
N SER A 131 -69.83 -10.58 -67.38
CA SER A 131 -70.60 -10.49 -68.62
C SER A 131 -69.68 -10.21 -69.81
N GLN A 132 -68.64 -11.03 -69.98
CA GLN A 132 -68.14 -11.38 -71.30
C GLN A 132 -67.33 -12.67 -71.20
N LYS A 133 -67.58 -13.59 -72.13
CA LYS A 133 -66.80 -14.82 -72.32
C LYS A 133 -65.38 -14.43 -72.73
N THR A 134 -64.50 -14.24 -71.76
CA THR A 134 -63.06 -14.26 -71.96
C THR A 134 -62.47 -15.42 -71.16
N ASN A 135 -61.44 -15.99 -71.76
CA ASN A 135 -60.86 -17.29 -71.48
C ASN A 135 -60.25 -17.33 -70.07
N TYR A 136 -60.86 -18.11 -69.16
CA TYR A 136 -60.47 -18.22 -67.74
C TYR A 136 -59.03 -18.74 -67.56
N ASP A 137 -58.51 -19.45 -68.56
CA ASP A 137 -57.14 -19.99 -68.55
C ASP A 137 -56.05 -18.92 -68.73
N GLU A 138 -56.35 -17.77 -69.33
CA GLU A 138 -55.38 -16.67 -69.49
C GLU A 138 -55.25 -15.81 -68.22
N ILE A 139 -56.31 -15.69 -67.42
CA ILE A 139 -56.29 -14.95 -66.15
C ILE A 139 -55.52 -15.74 -65.07
N LYS A 140 -55.54 -17.07 -65.11
CA LYS A 140 -54.82 -17.94 -64.17
C LYS A 140 -53.29 -17.82 -64.29
N ILE A 141 -52.78 -17.61 -65.50
CA ILE A 141 -51.34 -17.40 -65.79
C ILE A 141 -50.84 -16.08 -65.17
N LEU A 142 -51.71 -15.08 -65.03
CA LEU A 142 -51.37 -13.78 -64.44
C LEU A 142 -51.45 -13.77 -62.91
N PHE A 143 -52.31 -14.58 -62.28
CA PHE A 143 -52.53 -14.55 -60.83
C PHE A 143 -51.63 -15.48 -60.01
N GLU A 144 -51.17 -16.63 -60.54
CA GLU A 144 -50.25 -17.53 -59.83
C GLU A 144 -48.90 -16.87 -59.47
N PRO A 145 -48.25 -16.10 -60.37
CA PRO A 145 -47.01 -15.39 -60.03
C PRO A 145 -47.22 -14.35 -58.93
N ILE A 146 -48.36 -13.65 -58.95
CA ILE A 146 -48.71 -12.63 -57.95
C ILE A 146 -48.93 -13.27 -56.58
N ALA A 147 -49.66 -14.40 -56.51
CA ALA A 147 -49.86 -15.13 -55.27
C ALA A 147 -48.54 -15.67 -54.68
N SER A 148 -47.65 -16.20 -55.53
CA SER A 148 -46.31 -16.66 -55.11
C SER A 148 -45.42 -15.52 -54.62
N PHE A 149 -45.52 -14.33 -55.24
CA PHE A 149 -44.79 -13.14 -54.86
C PHE A 149 -45.25 -12.63 -53.48
N PHE A 150 -46.56 -12.56 -53.22
CA PHE A 150 -47.08 -12.20 -51.90
C PHE A 150 -46.75 -13.23 -50.82
N ALA A 151 -46.77 -14.53 -51.14
CA ALA A 151 -46.32 -15.58 -50.21
C ALA A 151 -44.84 -15.41 -49.84
N THR A 152 -43.99 -15.06 -50.81
CA THR A 152 -42.56 -14.80 -50.61
C THR A 152 -42.35 -13.54 -49.76
N ILE A 153 -43.06 -12.45 -50.04
CA ILE A 153 -43.02 -11.22 -49.23
C ILE A 153 -43.46 -11.49 -47.79
N HIS A 154 -44.54 -12.24 -47.60
CA HIS A 154 -45.03 -12.60 -46.27
C HIS A 154 -44.01 -13.48 -45.52
N ALA A 155 -43.39 -14.44 -46.20
CA ALA A 155 -42.33 -15.27 -45.62
C ALA A 155 -41.11 -14.44 -45.19
N VAL A 156 -40.69 -13.45 -46.01
CA VAL A 156 -39.60 -12.53 -45.69
C VAL A 156 -39.96 -11.59 -44.52
N ARG A 157 -41.20 -11.07 -44.47
CA ARG A 157 -41.66 -10.28 -43.32
C ARG A 157 -41.65 -11.11 -42.04
N MET A 158 -42.11 -12.36 -42.10
CA MET A 158 -42.11 -13.27 -40.95
C MET A 158 -40.70 -13.69 -40.53
N SER A 159 -39.76 -13.85 -41.46
CA SER A 159 -38.36 -14.13 -41.10
C SER A 159 -37.69 -12.93 -40.43
N GLN A 160 -37.91 -11.70 -40.94
CA GLN A 160 -37.42 -10.48 -40.31
C GLN A 160 -38.04 -10.22 -38.93
N ALA A 161 -39.33 -10.53 -38.74
CA ALA A 161 -39.99 -10.40 -37.45
C ALA A 161 -39.37 -11.35 -36.40
N ARG A 162 -39.09 -12.61 -36.80
CA ARG A 162 -38.40 -13.59 -35.95
C ARG A 162 -36.97 -13.17 -35.60
N GLU A 163 -36.24 -12.64 -36.57
CA GLU A 163 -34.87 -12.14 -36.35
C GLU A 163 -34.86 -10.97 -35.37
N ARG A 164 -35.81 -10.02 -35.49
CA ARG A 164 -35.96 -8.91 -34.53
C ARG A 164 -36.29 -9.42 -33.13
N GLN A 165 -37.17 -10.41 -32.99
CA GLN A 165 -37.47 -11.00 -31.69
C GLN A 165 -36.26 -11.71 -31.09
N MET A 166 -35.50 -12.45 -31.89
CA MET A 166 -34.26 -13.07 -31.42
C MET A 166 -33.23 -12.02 -31.01
N LEU A 167 -33.03 -10.97 -31.81
CA LEU A 167 -32.12 -9.87 -31.49
C LEU A 167 -32.51 -9.15 -30.20
N GLN A 168 -33.80 -8.86 -30.02
CA GLN A 168 -34.29 -8.24 -28.78
C GLN A 168 -34.05 -9.14 -27.57
N LYS A 169 -34.32 -10.45 -27.72
CA LYS A 169 -34.06 -11.42 -26.67
C LYS A 169 -32.57 -11.50 -26.33
N THR A 170 -31.70 -11.66 -27.33
CA THR A 170 -30.25 -11.69 -27.10
C THR A 170 -29.75 -10.39 -26.50
N LEU A 171 -30.29 -9.24 -26.94
CA LEU A 171 -29.91 -7.94 -26.39
C LEU A 171 -30.30 -7.85 -24.92
N SER A 172 -31.54 -8.22 -24.56
CA SER A 172 -31.97 -8.23 -23.15
C SER A 172 -31.15 -9.19 -22.29
N GLU A 173 -30.80 -10.37 -22.80
CA GLU A 173 -29.96 -11.34 -22.09
C GLU A 173 -28.54 -10.81 -21.90
N THR A 174 -27.95 -10.17 -22.93
CA THR A 174 -26.63 -9.55 -22.80
C THR A 174 -26.64 -8.36 -21.84
N LEU A 175 -27.72 -7.58 -21.82
CA LEU A 175 -27.87 -6.41 -20.95
C LEU A 175 -28.04 -6.85 -19.49
N SER A 176 -28.88 -7.85 -19.21
CA SER A 176 -28.98 -8.42 -17.86
C SER A 176 -27.68 -9.09 -17.40
N ARG A 177 -26.92 -9.74 -18.29
CA ARG A 177 -25.57 -10.26 -17.96
C ARG A 177 -24.59 -9.13 -17.65
N ALA A 178 -24.64 -8.04 -18.41
CA ALA A 178 -23.81 -6.86 -18.17
C ALA A 178 -24.14 -6.23 -16.81
N GLU A 179 -25.43 -6.05 -16.49
CA GLU A 179 -25.88 -5.53 -15.19
C GLU A 179 -25.43 -6.42 -14.01
N LEU A 180 -25.59 -7.74 -14.13
CA LEU A 180 -25.10 -8.70 -13.14
C LEU A 180 -23.58 -8.62 -12.98
N SER A 181 -22.84 -8.52 -14.09
CA SER A 181 -21.38 -8.39 -14.06
C SER A 181 -20.93 -7.08 -13.41
N GLN A 182 -21.64 -5.97 -13.67
CA GLN A 182 -21.36 -4.68 -13.07
C GLN A 182 -21.64 -4.70 -11.56
N ALA A 183 -22.73 -5.34 -11.14
CA ALA A 183 -23.04 -5.54 -9.72
C ALA A 183 -21.96 -6.38 -9.02
N ALA A 184 -21.48 -7.46 -9.66
CA ALA A 184 -20.39 -8.28 -9.13
C ALA A 184 -19.06 -7.52 -9.05
N ILE A 185 -18.74 -6.68 -10.05
CA ILE A 185 -17.55 -5.82 -10.05
C ILE A 185 -17.63 -4.80 -8.92
N ASN A 186 -18.77 -4.14 -8.72
CA ASN A 186 -18.94 -3.17 -7.65
C ASN A 186 -18.80 -3.83 -6.27
N ALA A 187 -19.39 -5.02 -6.08
CA ALA A 187 -19.24 -5.78 -4.84
C ALA A 187 -17.78 -6.19 -4.57
N ALA A 188 -17.02 -6.57 -5.61
CA ALA A 188 -15.59 -6.88 -5.49
C ALA A 188 -14.74 -5.64 -5.17
N ILE A 189 -15.11 -4.47 -5.73
CA ILE A 189 -14.46 -3.18 -5.41
C ILE A 189 -14.71 -2.81 -3.95
N ASP A 190 -15.94 -2.96 -3.45
CA ASP A 190 -16.28 -2.66 -2.06
C ASP A 190 -15.54 -3.60 -1.09
N ASP A 191 -15.43 -4.89 -1.42
CA ASP A 191 -14.66 -5.86 -0.62
C ASP A 191 -13.16 -5.52 -0.60
N ALA A 192 -12.58 -5.20 -1.76
CA ALA A 192 -11.18 -4.77 -1.86
C ALA A 192 -10.93 -3.44 -1.10
N ALA A 193 -11.88 -2.51 -1.14
CA ALA A 193 -11.79 -1.26 -0.37
C ALA A 193 -11.81 -1.53 1.14
N ASN A 194 -12.66 -2.44 1.61
CA ASN A 194 -12.71 -2.84 3.02
C ASN A 194 -11.44 -3.56 3.48
N GLU A 195 -10.85 -4.43 2.65
CA GLU A 195 -9.57 -5.08 2.96
C GLU A 195 -8.41 -4.07 2.99
N LEU A 196 -8.40 -3.07 2.08
CA LEU A 196 -7.41 -1.98 2.13
C LEU A 196 -7.54 -1.13 3.40
N LEU A 197 -8.78 -0.85 3.86
CA LEU A 197 -9.00 -0.15 5.12
C LEU A 197 -8.48 -0.95 6.32
N LYS A 198 -8.74 -2.26 6.36
CA LYS A 198 -8.18 -3.16 7.40
C LYS A 198 -6.65 -3.19 7.37
N ALA A 199 -6.06 -3.29 6.18
CA ALA A 199 -4.60 -3.26 6.03
C ALA A 199 -3.99 -1.94 6.52
N GLN A 200 -4.63 -0.80 6.23
CA GLN A 200 -4.20 0.50 6.76
C GLN A 200 -4.31 0.58 8.29
N GLU A 201 -5.37 0.03 8.87
CA GLU A 201 -5.54 -0.02 10.33
C GLU A 201 -4.44 -0.88 10.98
N LEU A 202 -4.14 -2.05 10.42
CA LEU A 202 -3.04 -2.91 10.88
C LEU A 202 -1.67 -2.22 10.77
N ILE A 203 -1.42 -1.48 9.69
CA ILE A 203 -0.18 -0.71 9.54
C ILE A 203 -0.08 0.36 10.64
N LYS A 204 -1.15 1.12 10.89
CA LYS A 204 -1.16 2.13 11.97
C LYS A 204 -0.96 1.53 13.36
N VAL A 205 -1.57 0.38 13.63
CA VAL A 205 -1.37 -0.34 14.89
C VAL A 205 0.08 -0.84 15.01
N SER A 206 0.66 -1.35 13.92
CA SER A 206 2.06 -1.77 13.88
C SER A 206 3.03 -0.61 14.09
N GLU A 207 2.81 0.54 13.45
CA GLU A 207 3.61 1.76 13.65
C GLU A 207 3.61 2.17 15.12
N LYS A 208 2.44 2.22 15.75
CA LYS A 208 2.31 2.53 17.18
C LYS A 208 3.07 1.54 18.07
N ASN A 209 2.96 0.24 17.78
CA ASN A 209 3.66 -0.80 18.56
C ASN A 209 5.19 -0.71 18.39
N ILE A 210 5.67 -0.34 17.20
CA ILE A 210 7.10 -0.12 16.93
C ILE A 210 7.59 1.11 17.70
N ASP A 211 6.84 2.21 17.70
CA ASP A 211 7.19 3.42 18.44
C ASP A 211 7.24 3.16 19.96
N GLU A 212 6.24 2.46 20.51
CA GLU A 212 6.20 2.07 21.92
C GLU A 212 7.36 1.14 22.29
N PHE A 213 7.72 0.21 21.39
CA PHE A 213 8.87 -0.66 21.57
C PHE A 213 10.21 0.09 21.51
N ILE A 214 10.37 1.02 20.57
CA ILE A 214 11.57 1.87 20.44
C ILE A 214 11.73 2.73 21.69
N GLU A 215 10.66 3.37 22.16
CA GLU A 215 10.68 4.20 23.36
C GLU A 215 11.03 3.37 24.59
N THR A 216 10.34 2.25 24.80
CA THR A 216 10.60 1.34 25.94
C THR A 216 12.02 0.78 25.92
N SER A 217 12.53 0.39 24.74
CA SER A 217 13.88 -0.14 24.59
C SER A 217 14.94 0.94 24.82
N THR A 218 14.70 2.16 24.34
CA THR A 218 15.60 3.31 24.57
C THR A 218 15.66 3.65 26.05
N GLN A 219 14.53 3.67 26.75
CA GLN A 219 14.48 3.87 28.20
C GLN A 219 15.25 2.78 28.95
N LYS A 220 15.10 1.50 28.57
CA LYS A 220 15.88 0.39 29.15
C LYS A 220 17.37 0.54 28.90
N VAL A 221 17.80 0.93 27.69
CA VAL A 221 19.22 1.14 27.38
C VAL A 221 19.80 2.29 28.18
N ILE A 222 19.07 3.39 28.35
CA ILE A 222 19.49 4.52 29.19
C ILE A 222 19.60 4.09 30.65
N ALA A 223 18.63 3.33 31.16
CA ALA A 223 18.66 2.79 32.52
C ALA A 223 19.85 1.85 32.74
N ILE A 224 20.10 0.91 31.81
CA ILE A 224 21.26 0.00 31.87
C ILE A 224 22.57 0.79 31.80
N LYS A 225 22.66 1.83 30.95
CA LYS A 225 23.86 2.67 30.85
C LYS A 225 24.13 3.43 32.15
N ALA A 226 23.08 3.94 32.80
CA ALA A 226 23.19 4.60 34.09
C ALA A 226 23.67 3.62 35.18
N LEU A 227 23.09 2.43 35.25
CA LEU A 227 23.52 1.35 36.16
C LEU A 227 24.96 0.90 35.88
N ALA A 228 25.34 0.77 34.61
CA ALA A 228 26.69 0.39 34.21
C ALA A 228 27.71 1.45 34.64
N HIS A 229 27.41 2.73 34.42
CA HIS A 229 28.28 3.84 34.85
C HIS A 229 28.42 3.90 36.37
N GLU A 230 27.32 3.70 37.11
CA GLU A 230 27.33 3.59 38.56
C GLU A 230 28.21 2.41 39.01
N SER A 231 27.99 1.21 38.45
CA SER A 231 28.76 0.00 38.78
C SER A 231 30.27 0.17 38.51
N SER A 232 30.64 0.79 37.38
CA SER A 232 32.05 1.03 37.03
C SER A 232 32.72 2.03 37.98
N SER A 233 32.03 3.10 38.37
CA SER A 233 32.56 4.08 39.33
C SER A 233 32.83 3.44 40.70
N LEU A 234 31.95 2.53 41.12
CA LEU A 234 32.06 1.86 42.40
C LEU A 234 33.09 0.71 42.35
N GLU A 235 33.21 -0.01 41.23
CA GLU A 235 34.25 -1.01 41.03
C GLU A 235 35.65 -0.38 41.12
N SER A 236 35.82 0.83 40.58
CA SER A 236 37.04 1.63 40.75
C SER A 236 37.35 1.87 42.24
N ALA A 237 36.35 2.22 43.04
CA ALA A 237 36.52 2.38 44.49
C ALA A 237 36.94 1.07 45.18
N ALA A 238 36.33 -0.06 44.84
CA ALA A 238 36.71 -1.37 45.38
C ALA A 238 38.17 -1.74 45.01
N ASN A 239 38.58 -1.47 43.77
CA ASN A 239 39.95 -1.69 43.31
C ASN A 239 40.97 -0.81 44.06
N ILE A 240 40.62 0.43 44.41
CA ILE A 240 41.46 1.31 45.25
C ILE A 240 41.67 0.68 46.63
N TRP A 241 40.61 0.19 47.29
CA TRP A 241 40.72 -0.46 48.59
C TRP A 241 41.52 -1.76 48.52
N LYS A 242 41.31 -2.58 47.50
CA LYS A 242 42.11 -3.78 47.25
C LYS A 242 43.61 -3.46 47.12
N SER A 243 43.96 -2.41 46.38
CA SER A 243 45.34 -1.95 46.25
C SER A 243 45.91 -1.48 47.60
N LYS A 244 45.12 -0.78 48.42
CA LYS A 244 45.52 -0.34 49.77
C LYS A 244 45.77 -1.51 50.71
N VAL A 245 44.90 -2.53 50.73
CA VAL A 245 45.09 -3.75 51.55
C VAL A 245 46.45 -4.38 51.25
N ILE A 246 46.77 -4.57 49.96
CA ILE A 246 48.04 -5.17 49.55
C ILE A 246 49.23 -4.33 50.01
N LYS A 247 49.15 -3.01 49.90
CA LYS A 247 50.21 -2.10 50.35
C LYS A 247 50.41 -2.16 51.87
N HIS A 248 49.33 -2.11 52.66
CA HIS A 248 49.42 -2.17 54.12
C HIS A 248 49.91 -3.53 54.59
N TYR A 249 49.47 -4.62 53.97
CA TYR A 249 49.97 -5.96 54.25
C TYR A 249 51.47 -6.08 53.93
N PHE A 250 51.91 -5.55 52.79
CA PHE A 250 53.34 -5.53 52.45
C PHE A 250 54.17 -4.74 53.46
N VAL A 251 53.69 -3.55 53.88
CA VAL A 251 54.34 -2.73 54.92
C VAL A 251 54.41 -3.47 56.26
N PHE A 252 53.34 -4.18 56.64
CA PHE A 252 53.29 -5.00 57.84
C PHE A 252 54.33 -6.13 57.80
N ILE A 253 54.40 -6.90 56.71
CA ILE A 253 55.39 -7.97 56.53
C ILE A 253 56.82 -7.41 56.56
N LEU A 254 57.06 -6.30 55.87
CA LEU A 254 58.35 -5.62 55.88
C LEU A 254 58.73 -5.13 57.30
N GLY A 255 57.74 -4.65 58.06
CA GLY A 255 57.90 -4.29 59.47
C GLY A 255 58.28 -5.48 60.35
N ILE A 256 57.62 -6.63 60.20
CA ILE A 256 57.97 -7.87 60.93
C ILE A 256 59.39 -8.34 60.59
N ILE A 257 59.75 -8.33 59.30
CA ILE A 257 61.10 -8.71 58.87
C ILE A 257 62.13 -7.77 59.47
N ALA A 258 61.91 -6.45 59.38
CA ALA A 258 62.80 -5.45 59.96
C ALA A 258 62.94 -5.61 61.48
N LEU A 259 61.83 -5.83 62.19
CA LEU A 259 61.82 -6.07 63.63
C LEU A 259 62.59 -7.35 64.00
N SER A 260 62.41 -8.42 63.23
CA SER A 260 63.07 -9.71 63.43
C SER A 260 64.58 -9.58 63.20
N VAL A 261 64.99 -8.93 62.11
CA VAL A 261 66.41 -8.67 61.81
C VAL A 261 67.04 -7.79 62.88
N LEU A 262 66.35 -6.73 63.34
CA LEU A 262 66.86 -5.86 64.40
C LEU A 262 67.00 -6.61 65.73
N SER A 263 66.01 -7.43 66.10
CA SER A 263 66.03 -8.20 67.35
C SER A 263 67.11 -9.28 67.36
N VAL A 264 67.18 -10.07 66.28
CA VAL A 264 68.19 -11.13 66.12
C VAL A 264 69.58 -10.52 65.97
N GLY A 265 69.71 -9.46 65.17
CA GLY A 265 70.97 -8.74 64.98
C GLY A 265 71.49 -8.10 66.27
N PHE A 266 70.60 -7.52 67.08
CA PHE A 266 70.96 -7.00 68.40
C PHE A 266 71.40 -8.11 69.35
N ALA A 267 70.64 -9.20 69.46
CA ALA A 267 71.02 -10.34 70.29
C ALA A 267 72.36 -10.95 69.86
N TRP A 268 72.57 -11.11 68.55
CA TRP A 268 73.82 -11.58 67.97
C TRP A 268 74.99 -10.65 68.30
N ALA A 269 74.82 -9.34 68.13
CA ALA A 269 75.85 -8.35 68.43
C ALA A 269 76.21 -8.34 69.93
N VAL A 270 75.24 -8.48 70.83
CA VAL A 270 75.48 -8.58 72.27
C VAL A 270 76.27 -9.85 72.60
N LEU A 271 75.87 -11.00 72.07
CA LEU A 271 76.56 -12.27 72.30
C LEU A 271 78.01 -12.24 71.78
N TRP A 272 78.23 -11.65 70.61
CA TRP A 272 79.56 -11.57 70.00
C TRP A 272 80.51 -10.63 70.76
N ASN A 273 79.97 -9.57 71.35
CA ASN A 273 80.77 -8.56 72.05
C ASN A 273 80.72 -8.71 73.57
N ILE A 274 80.15 -9.80 74.11
CA ILE A 274 79.93 -9.93 75.55
C ILE A 274 81.24 -9.90 76.35
N ASP A 275 82.29 -10.53 75.84
CA ASP A 275 83.61 -10.54 76.48
C ASP A 275 84.23 -9.14 76.53
N ALA A 276 84.11 -8.38 75.43
CA ALA A 276 84.57 -7.00 75.35
C ALA A 276 83.76 -6.08 76.26
N ILE A 277 82.44 -6.28 76.35
CA ILE A 277 81.58 -5.54 77.27
C ILE A 277 81.99 -5.83 78.72
N ILE A 278 82.18 -7.11 79.08
CA ILE A 278 82.59 -7.53 80.42
C ILE A 278 83.98 -6.99 80.79
N SER A 279 84.93 -6.96 79.83
CA SER A 279 86.28 -6.48 80.09
C SER A 279 86.38 -4.97 80.36
N HIS A 280 85.44 -4.17 79.82
CA HIS A 280 85.41 -2.71 80.00
C HIS A 280 84.60 -2.26 81.22
N LEU A 281 83.89 -3.16 81.90
CA LEU A 281 83.21 -2.82 83.14
C LEU A 281 84.25 -2.53 84.24
N PRO A 282 84.22 -1.37 84.91
CA PRO A 282 85.13 -1.06 85.99
C PRO A 282 84.94 -2.07 87.12
N LYS A 283 85.96 -2.88 87.40
CA LYS A 283 85.95 -3.85 88.51
C LYS A 283 86.38 -3.13 89.78
N LYS A 284 85.61 -3.25 90.86
CA LYS A 284 86.08 -2.82 92.18
C LYS A 284 87.12 -3.82 92.69
N THR A 285 88.06 -3.37 93.51
CA THR A 285 89.17 -4.17 94.06
C THR A 285 88.70 -5.42 94.83
N ASP A 286 87.45 -5.42 95.30
CA ASP A 286 86.84 -6.51 96.09
C ASP A 286 86.06 -7.52 95.22
N GLY A 287 86.08 -7.39 93.89
CA GLY A 287 85.32 -8.25 92.97
C GLY A 287 83.86 -7.84 92.76
N ASP A 288 83.36 -6.85 93.51
CA ASP A 288 82.02 -6.29 93.32
C ASP A 288 81.92 -5.44 92.04
N ILE A 289 80.81 -5.62 91.30
CA ILE A 289 80.48 -4.80 90.14
C ILE A 289 79.82 -3.50 90.65
N PRO A 290 80.39 -2.32 90.38
CA PRO A 290 79.80 -1.05 90.80
C PRO A 290 78.47 -0.82 90.06
N TYR A 291 77.44 -0.41 90.80
CA TYR A 291 76.10 -0.14 90.26
C TYR A 291 76.09 0.84 89.07
N GLY A 292 77.05 1.78 89.01
CA GLY A 292 77.21 2.70 87.89
C GLY A 292 77.55 2.02 86.56
N ALA A 293 78.31 0.92 86.58
CA ALA A 293 78.62 0.16 85.39
C ALA A 293 77.41 -0.60 84.84
N LEU A 294 76.55 -1.09 85.74
CA LEU A 294 75.27 -1.70 85.38
C LEU A 294 74.32 -0.68 84.76
N ALA A 295 74.25 0.54 85.32
CA ALA A 295 73.41 1.61 84.78
C ALA A 295 73.80 1.98 83.33
N ILE A 296 75.10 2.04 83.02
CA ILE A 296 75.60 2.30 81.66
C ILE A 296 75.19 1.20 80.67
N MET A 297 75.11 -0.06 81.11
CA MET A 297 74.62 -1.17 80.28
C MET A 297 73.09 -1.13 80.07
N ILE A 298 72.34 -0.68 81.08
CA ILE A 298 70.87 -0.64 81.02
C ILE A 298 70.36 0.44 80.06
N ILE A 299 71.05 1.58 79.93
CA ILE A 299 70.64 2.68 79.04
C ILE A 299 70.47 2.24 77.57
N PRO A 300 71.47 1.63 76.89
CA PRO A 300 71.30 1.17 75.51
C PRO A 300 70.25 0.06 75.41
N LEU A 301 70.11 -0.80 76.43
CA LEU A 301 69.07 -1.82 76.46
C LEU A 301 67.67 -1.20 76.50
N LEU A 302 67.44 -0.18 77.33
CA LEU A 302 66.19 0.60 77.36
C LEU A 302 65.94 1.33 76.04
N ALA A 303 66.97 1.91 75.42
CA ALA A 303 66.85 2.54 74.11
C ALA A 303 66.42 1.52 73.03
N CYS A 304 67.01 0.33 73.02
CA CYS A 304 66.61 -0.76 72.12
C CYS A 304 65.17 -1.21 72.38
N LEU A 305 64.76 -1.39 73.64
CA LEU A 305 63.38 -1.71 74.00
C LEU A 305 62.41 -0.62 73.55
N TRP A 306 62.80 0.65 73.61
CA TRP A 306 61.98 1.77 73.16
C TRP A 306 61.82 1.79 71.64
N VAL A 307 62.90 1.53 70.88
CA VAL A 307 62.82 1.36 69.41
C VAL A 307 61.92 0.17 69.07
N LEU A 308 62.06 -0.95 69.77
CA LEU A 308 61.22 -2.14 69.58
C LEU A 308 59.74 -1.82 69.84
N ARG A 309 59.44 -1.02 70.87
CA ARG A 309 58.10 -0.54 71.16
C ARG A 309 57.53 0.32 70.03
N ILE A 310 58.30 1.26 69.49
CA ILE A 310 57.87 2.12 68.37
C ILE A 310 57.61 1.27 67.12
N ALA A 311 58.51 0.34 66.82
CA ALA A 311 58.34 -0.58 65.68
C ALA A 311 57.10 -1.47 65.85
N GLY A 312 56.87 -1.99 67.07
CA GLY A 312 55.66 -2.74 67.40
C GLY A 312 54.39 -1.91 67.18
N LEU A 313 54.37 -0.65 67.63
CA LEU A 313 53.25 0.26 67.40
C LEU A 313 53.00 0.52 65.90
N TRP A 314 54.06 0.66 65.11
CA TRP A 314 53.94 0.85 63.67
C TRP A 314 53.35 -0.38 62.97
N ILE A 315 53.79 -1.58 63.36
CA ILE A 315 53.26 -2.85 62.86
C ILE A 315 51.77 -3.01 63.21
N THR A 316 51.39 -2.74 64.46
CA THR A 316 49.97 -2.82 64.86
C THR A 316 49.12 -1.82 64.09
N ASN A 317 49.62 -0.61 63.85
CA ASN A 317 48.91 0.39 63.05
C ASN A 317 48.78 -0.03 61.57
N ALA A 318 49.80 -0.65 60.99
CA ALA A 318 49.74 -1.17 59.63
C ALA A 318 48.72 -2.32 59.51
N GLN A 319 48.66 -3.19 60.51
CA GLN A 319 47.69 -4.29 60.56
C GLN A 319 46.25 -3.76 60.68
N THR A 320 45.98 -2.84 61.60
CA THR A 320 44.63 -2.28 61.77
C THR A 320 44.14 -1.54 60.53
N LEU A 321 45.03 -0.84 59.81
CA LEU A 321 44.72 -0.20 58.52
C LEU A 321 44.42 -1.23 57.41
N ALA A 322 45.11 -2.37 57.41
CA ALA A 322 44.85 -3.45 56.47
C ALA A 322 43.48 -4.09 56.74
N GLU A 323 43.17 -4.40 58.00
CA GLU A 323 41.90 -4.99 58.42
C GLU A 323 40.72 -4.06 58.13
N ASP A 324 40.83 -2.76 58.40
CA ASP A 324 39.77 -1.78 58.06
C ASP A 324 39.55 -1.71 56.54
N SER A 325 40.63 -1.69 55.76
CA SER A 325 40.53 -1.66 54.30
C SER A 325 39.87 -2.94 53.75
N GLU A 326 40.14 -4.09 54.37
CA GLU A 326 39.51 -5.37 54.02
C GLU A 326 38.02 -5.39 54.40
N GLN A 327 37.66 -4.89 55.58
CA GLN A 327 36.26 -4.74 56.00
C GLN A 327 35.47 -3.83 55.05
N ARG A 328 36.03 -2.67 54.68
CA ARG A 328 35.40 -1.75 53.70
C ARG A 328 35.21 -2.41 52.34
N ARG A 329 36.20 -3.21 51.89
CA ARG A 329 36.08 -3.97 50.66
C ARG A 329 34.96 -5.01 50.74
N ALA A 330 34.90 -5.78 51.82
CA ALA A 330 33.85 -6.79 52.01
C ALA A 330 32.45 -6.16 52.06
N MET A 331 32.30 -4.98 52.70
CA MET A 331 31.04 -4.22 52.69
C MET A 331 30.67 -3.73 51.29
N LEU A 332 31.64 -3.24 50.51
CA LEU A 332 31.41 -2.85 49.10
C LEU A 332 31.01 -4.06 48.24
N ASP A 333 31.71 -5.18 48.37
CA ASP A 333 31.40 -6.42 47.65
C ASP A 333 29.98 -6.93 47.99
N THR A 334 29.59 -6.85 49.27
CA THR A 334 28.22 -7.18 49.72
C THR A 334 27.19 -6.18 49.18
N TYR A 335 27.51 -4.89 49.17
CA TYR A 335 26.67 -3.86 48.57
C TYR A 335 26.44 -4.14 47.08
N PHE A 336 27.49 -4.53 46.33
CA PHE A 336 27.33 -4.92 44.93
C PHE A 336 26.46 -6.14 44.75
N ALA A 337 26.63 -7.17 45.58
CA ALA A 337 25.78 -8.35 45.53
C ALA A 337 24.29 -7.99 45.76
N LEU A 338 24.01 -7.07 46.70
CA LEU A 338 22.65 -6.62 46.99
C LEU A 338 22.06 -5.70 45.91
N VAL A 339 22.88 -4.86 45.28
CA VAL A 339 22.43 -3.96 44.19
C VAL A 339 22.25 -4.73 42.87
N ALA A 340 23.04 -5.77 42.65
CA ALA A 340 22.94 -6.62 41.46
C ALA A 340 21.74 -7.58 41.52
N ASP A 341 21.26 -7.95 42.71
CA ASP A 341 20.09 -8.80 42.85
C ASP A 341 18.79 -7.97 42.75
N GLU A 342 18.11 -8.07 41.61
CA GLU A 342 16.82 -7.41 41.37
C GLU A 342 15.74 -7.81 42.40
N ASN A 343 15.87 -8.97 43.05
CA ASN A 343 14.91 -9.46 44.04
C ASN A 343 15.12 -8.84 45.43
N ALA A 344 16.28 -8.24 45.70
CA ALA A 344 16.62 -7.70 47.01
C ALA A 344 15.79 -6.45 47.39
N LYS A 345 15.04 -5.86 46.45
CA LYS A 345 14.14 -4.69 46.65
C LYS A 345 14.75 -3.59 47.54
N MET A 346 16.05 -3.30 47.34
CA MET A 346 16.75 -2.31 48.15
C MET A 346 16.27 -0.90 47.80
N GLU A 347 15.69 -0.21 48.78
CA GLU A 347 15.21 1.17 48.61
C GLU A 347 16.39 2.14 48.49
N GLN A 348 16.18 3.30 47.84
CA GLN A 348 17.23 4.30 47.64
C GLN A 348 17.76 4.88 48.97
N SER A 349 16.90 4.95 49.99
CA SER A 349 17.23 5.31 51.38
C SER A 349 18.27 4.36 51.99
N ASP A 350 18.09 3.05 51.83
CA ASP A 350 18.99 2.01 52.34
C ASP A 350 20.35 2.05 51.66
N ARG A 351 20.38 2.36 50.35
CA ARG A 351 21.64 2.55 49.61
C ARG A 351 22.47 3.67 50.20
N ILE A 352 21.84 4.82 50.50
CA ILE A 352 22.52 5.97 51.12
C ILE A 352 23.03 5.60 52.51
N LEU A 353 22.24 4.85 53.29
CA LEU A 353 22.63 4.41 54.62
C LEU A 353 23.87 3.50 54.59
N ILE A 354 23.91 2.53 53.69
CA ILE A 354 25.05 1.62 53.53
C ILE A 354 26.27 2.36 52.99
N LEU A 355 26.09 3.26 52.02
CA LEU A 355 27.17 4.06 51.48
C LEU A 355 27.81 4.94 52.57
N ASN A 356 26.99 5.57 53.42
CA ASN A 356 27.46 6.33 54.57
C ASN A 356 28.19 5.44 55.58
N ALA A 357 27.70 4.22 55.83
CA ALA A 357 28.37 3.25 56.69
C ALA A 357 29.76 2.84 56.17
N ILE A 358 29.93 2.71 54.85
CA ILE A 358 31.21 2.36 54.19
C ILE A 358 32.21 3.52 54.24
N PHE A 359 31.74 4.76 54.09
CA PHE A 359 32.59 5.96 54.05
C PHE A 359 32.83 6.62 55.41
N ARG A 360 32.32 6.07 56.51
CA ARG A 360 32.62 6.61 57.84
C ARG A 360 34.13 6.59 58.12
N PRO A 361 34.68 7.63 58.79
CA PRO A 361 36.06 7.61 59.24
C PRO A 361 36.26 6.47 60.24
N LEU A 362 37.49 5.93 60.33
CA LEU A 362 37.79 4.88 61.28
C LEU A 362 37.49 5.39 62.71
N PRO A 363 36.84 4.59 63.56
CA PRO A 363 36.70 4.93 64.97
C PRO A 363 38.11 5.10 65.57
N GLY A 364 38.38 6.28 66.13
CA GLY A 364 39.70 6.65 66.66
C GLY A 364 40.62 7.46 65.73
N HIS A 365 40.23 7.72 64.47
CA HIS A 365 40.88 8.70 63.58
C HIS A 365 40.14 10.03 63.49
N GLN A 366 38.92 10.10 64.03
CA GLN A 366 38.43 11.37 64.54
C GLN A 366 39.46 11.73 65.61
N THR A 367 40.23 12.80 65.39
CA THR A 367 40.69 13.58 66.52
C THR A 367 39.42 13.89 67.29
N GLU A 368 39.08 13.03 68.25
CA GLU A 368 38.46 13.57 69.44
C GLU A 368 39.49 14.59 69.88
N ASP A 369 39.21 15.83 69.50
CA ASP A 369 39.62 17.01 70.19
C ASP A 369 39.00 16.91 71.59
N VAL A 370 39.34 15.83 72.32
CA VAL A 370 39.59 15.94 73.74
C VAL A 370 40.79 16.86 73.78
N ALA A 371 40.52 18.16 73.62
CA ALA A 371 41.42 19.18 74.08
C ALA A 371 41.85 18.68 75.46
N PRO A 372 43.15 18.35 75.67
CA PRO A 372 43.58 17.88 76.97
C PRO A 372 43.03 18.89 77.95
N PRO A 373 42.22 18.48 78.97
CA PRO A 373 41.42 19.40 79.76
C PRO A 373 42.30 20.58 80.08
N SER A 374 41.93 21.73 79.50
CA SER A 374 42.82 22.88 79.52
C SER A 374 43.19 23.10 80.97
N LEU A 375 44.44 23.44 81.28
CA LEU A 375 44.82 23.71 82.68
C LEU A 375 43.93 24.81 83.30
N LEU A 376 43.23 25.59 82.46
CA LEU A 376 42.14 26.50 82.84
C LEU A 376 40.86 25.83 83.36
N ASP A 377 40.47 24.66 82.84
CA ASP A 377 39.33 23.89 83.35
C ASP A 377 39.69 23.17 84.66
N LEU A 378 40.91 22.68 84.82
CA LEU A 378 41.38 22.17 86.11
C LEU A 378 41.53 23.29 87.15
N ALA A 379 41.96 24.49 86.74
CA ALA A 379 42.08 25.65 87.62
C ALA A 379 40.72 26.27 87.97
N SER A 380 39.73 26.23 87.07
CA SER A 380 38.38 26.71 87.35
C SER A 380 37.60 25.74 88.22
N ASP A 381 37.83 24.43 88.12
CA ASP A 381 37.26 23.43 89.03
C ASP A 381 37.93 23.48 90.42
N ALA A 382 39.26 23.71 90.47
CA ALA A 382 39.98 23.95 91.72
C ALA A 382 39.64 25.30 92.38
N MET A 383 39.35 26.36 91.61
CA MET A 383 38.88 27.66 92.12
C MET A 383 37.36 27.74 92.32
N GLY A 384 36.60 26.83 91.71
CA GLY A 384 35.15 26.69 91.80
C GLY A 384 34.66 25.97 93.05
N GLY A 385 35.58 25.49 93.89
CA GLY A 385 35.32 24.95 95.22
C GLY A 385 34.83 25.98 96.24
N LYS A 386 33.75 26.72 95.95
CA LYS A 386 32.98 27.46 96.95
C LYS A 386 31.47 27.45 96.65
N ARG A 387 30.80 26.62 97.46
CA ARG A 387 29.43 26.73 97.98
C ARG A 387 28.26 26.62 96.99
N LYS A 388 27.59 25.46 97.05
CA LYS A 388 26.15 25.41 97.35
C LYS A 388 25.89 24.33 98.40
N THR A 389 25.74 24.77 99.64
CA THR A 389 24.80 24.16 100.59
C THR A 389 23.40 24.67 100.26
#